data_AF-A0AA39UJ15-F1
#
_entry.id   AF-A0AA39UJ15-F1
#
_cell.length_a   1.000
_cell.length_b   1.000
_cell.length_c   1.000
_cell.angle_alpha   90.00
_cell.angle_beta   90.00
_cell.angle_gamma   90.00
#
_symmetry.space_group_name_H-M   'P 1'
#
loop_
_entity.id
_entity.type
_entity.pdbx_description
1 polymer ?
#
loop_
_entity_poly.entity_id
_entity_poly.type
_entity_poly.pdbx_seq_one_letter_code
_entity_poly.pdbx_strand_id
1 'polypeptide(L)'
;MRLSPIFTFLVTSLALAPQAYAGPIAYGICQTGCNVVAVACYAAAGFTFGTIAAPVAPVAIIGCNTALGTCSAACATVALFAPTP
;
A
#
# COMPACT_ATOMS: atom_id res chain seq x y z
N MET A 1 33.91 14.27 27.60
CA MET A 1 34.42 13.40 26.52
C MET A 1 34.38 14.20 25.23
N ARG A 2 35.52 14.54 24.62
CA ARG A 2 35.55 15.21 23.32
C ARG A 2 35.45 14.13 22.24
N LEU A 3 34.36 14.12 21.48
CA LEU A 3 34.19 13.21 20.34
C LEU A 3 35.21 13.59 19.26
N SER A 4 35.89 12.59 18.70
CA SER A 4 36.87 12.78 17.63
C SER A 4 36.18 13.39 16.39
N PRO A 5 36.82 14.35 15.69
CA PRO A 5 36.26 14.92 14.46
C PRO A 5 35.94 13.86 13.40
N ILE A 6 36.69 12.77 13.37
CA ILE A 6 36.44 11.62 12.48
C ILE A 6 35.12 10.93 12.85
N PHE A 7 34.88 10.74 14.15
CA PHE A 7 33.65 10.13 14.64
C PHE A 7 32.44 11.02 14.35
N THR A 8 32.58 12.34 14.54
CA THR A 8 31.55 13.31 14.17
C THR A 8 31.23 13.25 12.68
N PHE A 9 32.26 13.19 11.83
CA PHE A 9 32.10 13.13 10.36
C PHE A 9 31.44 11.83 9.89
N LEU A 10 31.74 10.70 10.54
CA LEU A 10 31.13 9.40 10.22
C LEU A 10 29.65 9.37 10.63
N VAL A 11 29.31 9.93 11.80
CA VAL A 11 27.92 9.97 12.27
C VAL A 11 27.08 10.92 11.40
N THR A 12 27.61 12.08 11.02
CA THR A 12 26.88 12.98 10.11
C THR A 12 26.72 12.40 8.72
N SER A 13 27.72 11.73 8.15
CA SER A 13 27.58 11.12 6.83
C SER A 13 26.54 10.00 6.79
N LEU A 14 26.46 9.17 7.85
CA LEU A 14 25.44 8.13 7.95
C LEU A 14 24.03 8.71 8.18
N ALA A 15 23.91 9.81 8.91
CA ALA A 15 22.64 10.51 9.12
C ALA A 15 22.10 11.18 7.83
N LEU A 16 22.99 11.56 6.90
CA LEU A 16 22.63 12.15 5.61
C LEU A 16 22.52 11.12 4.47
N ALA A 17 22.74 9.83 4.75
CA ALA A 17 22.57 8.79 3.74
C ALA A 17 21.09 8.73 3.30
N PRO A 18 20.81 8.73 1.99
CA PRO A 18 19.45 8.62 1.48
C PRO A 18 18.84 7.30 1.94
N GLN A 19 17.74 7.38 2.69
CA GLN A 19 16.97 6.23 3.13
C GLN A 19 16.17 5.70 1.93
N ALA A 20 16.33 4.44 1.55
CA ALA A 20 15.54 3.83 0.49
C ALA A 20 14.10 3.61 0.98
N TYR A 21 13.18 4.50 0.64
CA TYR A 21 11.76 4.29 0.91
C TYR A 21 11.14 3.40 -0.17
N ALA A 22 11.30 2.08 -0.02
CA ALA A 22 10.62 1.10 -0.88
C ALA A 22 9.09 1.08 -0.66
N GLY A 23 8.61 1.65 0.46
CA GLY A 23 7.22 1.58 0.88
C GLY A 23 6.19 2.04 -0.16
N PRO A 24 6.30 3.23 -0.76
CA PRO A 24 5.34 3.68 -1.78
C PRO A 24 5.24 2.77 -3.01
N ILE A 25 6.36 2.18 -3.44
CA ILE A 25 6.37 1.23 -4.57
C ILE A 25 5.68 -0.07 -4.14
N ALA A 26 6.03 -0.61 -2.97
CA ALA A 26 5.40 -1.81 -2.43
C ALA A 26 3.88 -1.62 -2.22
N TYR A 27 3.46 -0.45 -1.73
CA TYR A 27 2.06 -0.08 -1.61
C TYR A 27 1.36 -0.06 -2.96
N GLY A 28 1.96 0.56 -3.98
CA GLY A 28 1.42 0.58 -5.34
C GLY A 28 1.19 -0.82 -5.89
N ILE A 29 2.18 -1.71 -5.78
CA ILE A 29 2.09 -3.11 -6.22
C ILE A 29 0.98 -3.85 -5.46
N CYS A 30 0.93 -3.71 -4.13
CA CYS A 30 -0.08 -4.34 -3.30
C CYS A 30 -1.50 -3.88 -3.67
N GLN A 31 -1.68 -2.58 -3.89
CA GLN A 31 -2.97 -2.01 -4.28
C GLN A 31 -3.40 -2.47 -5.67
N THR A 32 -2.47 -2.58 -6.64
CA THR A 32 -2.75 -3.20 -7.94
C THR A 32 -3.26 -4.63 -7.77
N GLY A 33 -2.65 -5.43 -6.89
CA GLY A 33 -3.13 -6.77 -6.56
C GLY A 33 -4.56 -6.78 -6.03
N CYS A 34 -4.87 -5.92 -5.04
CA CYS A 34 -6.23 -5.80 -4.50
C CYS A 34 -7.26 -5.43 -5.60
N ASN A 35 -6.92 -4.51 -6.50
CA ASN A 35 -7.79 -4.12 -7.61
C ASN A 35 -8.01 -5.26 -8.60
N VAL A 36 -6.99 -6.06 -8.92
CA VAL A 36 -7.14 -7.26 -9.78
C VAL A 36 -8.12 -8.25 -9.16
N VAL A 37 -8.02 -8.49 -7.85
CA VAL A 37 -8.98 -9.35 -7.13
C VAL A 37 -10.39 -8.77 -7.15
N ALA A 38 -10.54 -7.46 -6.98
CA ALA A 38 -11.84 -6.79 -7.07
C ALA A 38 -12.47 -6.94 -8.47
N VAL A 39 -11.68 -6.76 -9.53
CA VAL A 39 -12.12 -6.99 -10.92
C VAL A 39 -12.57 -8.43 -11.12
N ALA A 40 -11.81 -9.40 -10.62
CA ALA A 40 -12.19 -10.82 -10.70
C ALA A 40 -13.49 -11.14 -9.94
N CYS A 41 -13.66 -10.57 -8.74
CA CYS A 41 -14.87 -10.72 -7.92
C CYS A 41 -16.11 -10.16 -8.64
N TYR A 42 -15.98 -8.96 -9.21
CA TYR A 42 -17.03 -8.34 -10.03
C TYR A 42 -17.38 -9.18 -11.26
N ALA A 43 -16.36 -9.66 -11.98
CA ALA A 43 -16.55 -10.50 -13.16
C ALA A 43 -17.27 -11.81 -12.82
N ALA A 44 -16.91 -12.45 -11.70
CA ALA A 44 -17.59 -13.64 -11.19
C ALA A 44 -19.06 -13.37 -10.82
N ALA A 45 -19.37 -12.14 -10.38
CA ALA A 45 -20.73 -11.68 -10.13
C ALA A 45 -21.47 -11.22 -11.41
N GLY A 46 -20.83 -11.22 -12.58
CA GLY A 46 -21.42 -10.81 -13.86
C GLY A 46 -21.42 -9.30 -14.12
N PHE A 47 -20.59 -8.54 -13.39
CA PHE A 47 -20.50 -7.08 -13.51
C PHE A 47 -19.10 -6.63 -13.94
N THR A 48 -19.04 -5.47 -14.61
CA THR A 48 -17.77 -4.78 -14.87
C THR A 48 -17.39 -3.94 -13.66
N PHE A 49 -16.12 -3.98 -13.25
CA PHE A 49 -15.64 -3.17 -12.13
C PHE A 49 -15.81 -1.68 -12.39
N GLY A 50 -16.27 -0.93 -11.38
CA GLY A 50 -16.45 0.51 -11.44
C GLY A 50 -17.67 1.03 -12.20
N THR A 51 -18.53 0.16 -12.78
CA THR A 51 -19.70 0.60 -13.54
C THR A 51 -20.99 0.71 -12.72
N ILE A 52 -20.99 0.17 -11.50
CA ILE A 52 -22.16 0.14 -10.63
C ILE A 52 -22.07 1.26 -9.59
N ALA A 53 -23.05 2.15 -9.59
CA ALA A 53 -23.15 3.22 -8.60
C ALA A 53 -23.51 2.64 -7.23
N ALA A 54 -22.85 3.14 -6.17
CA ALA A 54 -22.98 2.62 -4.81
C ALA A 54 -24.44 2.50 -4.30
N PRO A 55 -25.36 3.45 -4.54
CA PRO A 55 -26.74 3.36 -4.04
C PRO A 55 -27.56 2.19 -4.63
N VAL A 56 -27.16 1.66 -5.78
CA VAL A 56 -27.86 0.57 -6.49
C VAL A 56 -27.03 -0.71 -6.55
N ALA A 57 -25.94 -0.78 -5.80
CA ALA A 57 -25.02 -1.90 -5.85
C ALA A 57 -25.66 -3.18 -5.26
N PRO A 58 -25.64 -4.30 -6.00
CA PRO A 58 -26.05 -5.60 -5.47
C PRO A 58 -25.19 -6.03 -4.28
N VAL A 59 -25.73 -6.90 -3.42
CA VAL A 59 -25.03 -7.40 -2.22
C VAL A 59 -23.66 -8.01 -2.55
N ALA A 60 -23.55 -8.75 -3.66
CA ALA A 60 -22.28 -9.31 -4.12
C ALA A 60 -21.22 -8.21 -4.39
N ILE A 61 -21.64 -7.10 -5.00
CA ILE A 61 -20.77 -5.97 -5.33
C ILE A 61 -20.35 -5.19 -4.09
N ILE A 62 -21.26 -5.00 -3.14
CA ILE A 62 -20.92 -4.45 -1.82
C ILE A 62 -19.84 -5.33 -1.17
N GLY A 63 -20.01 -6.66 -1.19
CA GLY A 63 -19.02 -7.61 -0.67
C GLY A 63 -17.66 -7.50 -1.34
N CYS A 64 -17.60 -7.45 -2.67
CA CYS A 64 -16.35 -7.26 -3.41
C CYS A 64 -15.63 -5.96 -3.01
N ASN A 65 -16.37 -4.86 -2.87
CA ASN A 65 -15.80 -3.57 -2.49
C ASN A 65 -15.35 -3.53 -1.03
N THR A 66 -16.08 -4.16 -0.11
CA THR A 66 -15.64 -4.29 1.28
C THR A 66 -14.32 -5.05 1.35
N ALA A 67 -14.20 -6.17 0.62
CA ALA A 67 -12.95 -6.93 0.54
C ALA A 67 -11.79 -6.11 -0.06
N LEU A 68 -12.03 -5.35 -1.14
CA LEU A 68 -11.06 -4.42 -1.71
C LEU A 68 -10.60 -3.38 -0.69
N GLY A 69 -11.54 -2.77 0.05
CA GLY A 69 -11.23 -1.79 1.09
C GLY A 69 -10.38 -2.38 2.21
N THR A 70 -10.72 -3.57 2.71
CA THR A 70 -9.93 -4.29 3.71
C THR A 70 -8.52 -4.62 3.21
N CYS A 71 -8.39 -5.12 1.97
CA CYS A 71 -7.11 -5.41 1.34
C CYS A 71 -6.25 -4.15 1.22
N SER A 72 -6.84 -3.04 0.76
CA SER A 72 -6.14 -1.77 0.56
C SER A 72 -5.68 -1.14 1.88
N ALA A 73 -6.51 -1.24 2.93
CA ALA A 73 -6.15 -0.81 4.27
C ALA A 73 -4.96 -1.61 4.81
N ALA A 74 -4.95 -2.93 4.62
CA ALA A 74 -3.81 -3.76 4.98
C ALA A 74 -2.55 -3.41 4.16
N CYS A 75 -2.66 -3.17 2.85
CA CYS A 75 -1.54 -2.71 2.04
C CYS A 75 -0.96 -1.39 2.58
N ALA A 76 -1.80 -0.44 2.98
CA ALA A 76 -1.33 0.82 3.55
C ALA A 76 -0.55 0.58 4.85
N THR A 77 -1.02 -0.30 5.74
CA THR A 77 -0.32 -0.58 7.00
C THR A 77 1.02 -1.28 6.79
N VAL A 78 1.06 -2.32 5.95
CA VAL A 78 2.25 -3.17 5.81
C VAL A 78 3.28 -2.66 4.80
N ALA A 79 2.85 -1.88 3.82
CA ALA A 79 3.72 -1.44 2.73
C ALA A 79 3.93 0.07 2.72
N LEU A 80 2.96 0.90 3.15
CA LEU A 80 3.14 2.36 3.13
C LEU A 80 3.66 2.92 4.46
N PHE A 81 3.10 2.46 5.58
CA PHE A 81 3.40 3.02 6.91
C PHE A 81 4.42 2.21 7.71
N ALA A 82 4.59 0.93 7.41
CA ALA A 82 5.63 0.13 8.05
C ALA A 82 7.02 0.60 7.60
N PRO A 83 8.01 0.68 8.52
CA PRO A 83 9.39 0.90 8.13
C PRO A 83 9.89 -0.30 7.30
N THR A 84 10.04 -0.12 5.99
CA THR A 84 10.68 -1.11 5.11
C THR A 84 12.17 -0.76 5.00
N PRO A 85 13.10 -1.70 5.26
CA PRO A 85 14.54 -1.47 5.13
C PRO A 85 14.98 -1.18 3.70
#